data_AF-A0A512M9P4-F1
#
_entry.id   AF-A0A512M9P4-F1
#
_cell.length_a   1.000
_cell.length_b   1.000
_cell.length_c   1.000
_cell.angle_alpha   90.00
_cell.angle_beta   90.00
_cell.angle_gamma   90.00
#
_symmetry.space_group_name_H-M   'P 1'
#
loop_
_entity.id
_entity.type
_entity.pdbx_description
1 polymer ?
#
loop_
_entity_poly.entity_id
_entity_poly.type
_entity_poly.pdbx_seq_one_letter_code
_entity_poly.pdbx_strand_id
1 'polypeptide(L)'
;MFSVSHSKTLHLKLPSETSSLLSGYFMVNCVPGCCGLDAYDFDPIYVSHAIAKHGKEWVEQTLAELQQIKVEIDTLPDDWGVDSSEMNACWSKKEAQDLFDLLAGVVTQGLGVGAVRPDQSHQRHGPA
;
A
#
# COMPACT_ATOMS: atom_id res chain seq x y z
N MET A 1 27.97 19.57 -26.58
CA MET A 1 28.07 18.47 -25.60
C MET A 1 26.65 18.15 -25.16
N PHE A 2 26.07 17.07 -25.70
CA PHE A 2 24.75 16.63 -25.26
C PHE A 2 24.95 15.83 -23.98
N SER A 3 24.59 16.43 -22.84
CA SER A 3 24.53 15.71 -21.57
C SER A 3 23.38 14.72 -21.69
N VAL A 4 23.72 13.44 -21.86
CA VAL A 4 22.73 12.36 -21.83
C VAL A 4 22.19 12.34 -20.41
N SER A 5 21.03 12.98 -20.20
CA SER A 5 20.30 12.90 -18.95
C SER A 5 19.74 11.49 -18.86
N HIS A 6 20.54 10.54 -18.33
CA HIS A 6 19.97 9.31 -17.82
C HIS A 6 18.94 9.72 -16.77
N SER A 7 17.67 9.47 -17.05
CA SER A 7 16.58 9.68 -16.10
C SER A 7 16.94 8.94 -14.81
N LYS A 8 17.22 9.68 -13.73
CA LYS A 8 17.54 9.14 -12.41
C LYS A 8 16.23 8.75 -11.71
N THR A 9 15.56 7.75 -12.26
CA THR A 9 14.21 7.39 -11.85
C THR A 9 14.10 5.88 -11.75
N LEU A 10 13.63 5.39 -10.60
CA LEU A 10 13.14 4.03 -10.47
C LEU A 10 11.72 3.99 -11.06
N HIS A 11 11.51 3.18 -12.09
CA HIS A 11 10.17 2.87 -12.58
C HIS A 11 9.60 1.73 -11.74
N LEU A 12 8.85 2.10 -10.70
CA LEU A 12 8.28 1.18 -9.74
C LEU A 12 7.09 0.45 -10.36
N LYS A 13 7.20 -0.88 -10.38
CA LYS A 13 6.10 -1.77 -10.77
C LYS A 13 5.50 -2.41 -9.53
N LEU A 14 4.22 -2.16 -9.29
CA LEU A 14 3.53 -2.77 -8.15
C LEU A 14 3.15 -4.22 -8.45
N PRO A 15 3.37 -5.15 -7.49
CA PRO A 15 2.74 -6.46 -7.54
C PRO A 15 1.21 -6.34 -7.63
N SER A 16 0.55 -7.32 -8.24
CA SER A 16 -0.90 -7.29 -8.49
C SER A 16 -1.73 -7.12 -7.23
N GLU A 17 -1.31 -7.77 -6.15
CA GLU A 17 -1.98 -7.79 -4.86
C GLU A 17 -1.84 -6.44 -4.16
N THR A 18 -0.61 -5.93 -4.08
CA THR A 18 -0.33 -4.56 -3.60
C THR A 18 -1.11 -3.51 -4.40
N SER A 19 -1.09 -3.60 -5.74
CA SER A 19 -1.85 -2.68 -6.60
C SER A 19 -3.36 -2.76 -6.35
N SER A 20 -3.89 -3.97 -6.15
CA SER A 20 -5.31 -4.20 -5.85
C SER A 20 -5.70 -3.65 -4.47
N LEU A 21 -4.83 -3.78 -3.47
CA LEU A 21 -5.06 -3.20 -2.14
C LEU A 21 -5.09 -1.67 -2.22
N LEU A 22 -4.09 -1.06 -2.85
CA LEU A 22 -3.97 0.38 -2.96
C LEU A 22 -5.13 0.99 -3.76
N SER A 23 -5.46 0.42 -4.92
CA SER A 23 -6.54 0.95 -5.78
C SER A 23 -7.94 0.60 -5.33
N GLY A 24 -8.13 -0.55 -4.70
CA GLY A 24 -9.45 -1.03 -4.30
C GLY A 24 -9.90 -0.56 -2.93
N TYR A 25 -8.96 -0.16 -2.06
CA TYR A 25 -9.26 0.09 -0.65
C TYR A 25 -8.74 1.43 -0.13
N PHE A 26 -7.55 1.85 -0.54
CA PHE A 26 -6.94 3.07 0.00
C PHE A 26 -7.11 4.29 -0.90
N MET A 27 -7.12 4.16 -2.22
CA MET A 27 -7.27 5.33 -3.12
C MET A 27 -8.68 5.92 -3.06
N VAL A 28 -8.76 7.24 -2.88
CA VAL A 28 -10.01 8.01 -2.95
C VAL A 28 -10.25 8.51 -4.38
N ASN A 29 -11.27 9.35 -4.59
CA ASN A 29 -11.61 9.95 -5.89
C ASN A 29 -10.59 11.02 -6.38
N CYS A 30 -9.30 10.83 -6.12
CA CYS A 30 -8.22 11.62 -6.71
C CYS A 30 -7.06 10.73 -7.13
N VAL A 31 -6.31 11.15 -8.16
CA VAL A 31 -5.08 10.47 -8.58
C VAL A 31 -3.89 10.94 -7.73
N PRO A 32 -3.04 10.03 -7.27
CA PRO A 32 -1.87 10.35 -6.45
C PRO A 32 -0.90 11.35 -7.09
N GLY A 33 -0.72 11.34 -8.41
CA GLY A 33 0.12 12.33 -9.08
C GLY A 33 -0.41 13.77 -9.05
N CYS A 34 -1.67 13.98 -8.67
CA CYS A 34 -2.29 15.29 -8.53
C CYS A 34 -2.46 15.70 -7.05
N CYS A 35 -2.98 14.79 -6.22
CA CYS A 35 -3.31 15.08 -4.82
C CYS A 35 -2.25 14.59 -3.81
N GLY A 36 -1.18 13.93 -4.26
CA GLY A 36 -0.17 13.37 -3.36
C GLY A 36 -0.79 12.39 -2.36
N LEU A 37 -0.46 12.55 -1.07
CA LEU A 37 -0.98 11.69 0.00
C LEU A 37 -2.48 11.86 0.24
N ASP A 38 -3.08 13.00 -0.14
CA ASP A 38 -4.53 13.23 0.00
C ASP A 38 -5.34 12.37 -0.98
N ALA A 39 -4.68 11.71 -1.94
CA ALA A 39 -5.30 10.70 -2.80
C ALA A 39 -5.57 9.37 -2.08
N TYR A 40 -5.20 9.23 -0.81
CA TYR A 40 -5.36 8.01 -0.04
C TYR A 40 -6.11 8.24 1.27
N ASP A 41 -7.02 7.33 1.59
CA ASP A 41 -7.65 7.22 2.90
C ASP A 41 -7.04 6.04 3.65
N PHE A 42 -6.08 6.33 4.53
CA PHE A 42 -5.26 5.34 5.24
C PHE A 42 -5.96 4.71 6.46
N ASP A 43 -7.26 4.47 6.41
CA ASP A 43 -7.99 3.84 7.52
C ASP A 43 -7.66 2.32 7.64
N PRO A 44 -7.13 1.85 8.79
CA PRO A 44 -6.87 0.43 9.03
C PRO A 44 -8.11 -0.48 8.88
N ILE A 45 -9.33 0.06 8.95
CA ILE A 45 -10.57 -0.72 8.77
C ILE A 45 -10.63 -1.36 7.38
N TYR A 46 -10.07 -0.71 6.36
CA TYR A 46 -10.08 -1.24 5.00
C TYR A 46 -9.25 -2.51 4.86
N VAL A 47 -8.20 -2.65 5.68
CA VAL A 47 -7.41 -3.89 5.78
C VAL A 47 -8.28 -5.02 6.33
N SER A 48 -9.15 -4.74 7.31
CA SER A 48 -10.09 -5.74 7.84
C SER A 48 -11.09 -6.20 6.76
N HIS A 49 -11.56 -5.28 5.91
CA HIS A 49 -12.39 -5.64 4.76
C HIS A 49 -11.64 -6.49 3.74
N ALA A 50 -10.37 -6.16 3.45
CA ALA A 50 -9.52 -6.94 2.57
C ALA A 50 -9.29 -8.36 3.11
N ILE A 51 -9.03 -8.50 4.42
CA ILE A 51 -8.92 -9.82 5.10
C ILE A 51 -10.22 -10.61 4.96
N ALA A 52 -11.38 -9.98 5.20
CA ALA A 52 -12.68 -10.65 5.10
C ALA A 52 -12.98 -11.18 3.69
N LYS A 53 -12.50 -10.49 2.65
CA LYS A 53 -12.76 -10.83 1.25
C LYS A 53 -11.71 -11.78 0.64
N HIS A 54 -10.43 -11.59 0.95
CA HIS A 54 -9.32 -12.28 0.31
C HIS A 54 -8.56 -13.23 1.24
N GLY A 55 -8.81 -13.16 2.55
CA GLY A 55 -8.09 -13.93 3.57
C GLY A 55 -6.90 -13.17 4.15
N LYS A 56 -6.47 -13.60 5.33
CA LYS A 56 -5.37 -12.97 6.08
C LYS A 56 -4.02 -13.14 5.36
N GLU A 57 -3.76 -14.33 4.82
CA GLU A 57 -2.51 -14.64 4.11
C GLU A 57 -2.27 -13.70 2.92
N TRP A 58 -3.33 -13.32 2.22
CA TRP A 58 -3.25 -12.37 1.10
C TRP A 58 -2.76 -11.00 1.55
N VAL A 59 -3.24 -10.51 2.70
CA VAL A 59 -2.81 -9.23 3.28
C VAL A 59 -1.40 -9.31 3.85
N GLU A 60 -1.03 -10.42 4.48
CA GLU A 60 0.34 -10.66 4.95
C GLU A 60 1.35 -10.67 3.78
N GLN A 61 0.96 -11.26 2.65
CA GLN A 61 1.75 -11.23 1.41
C GLN A 61 1.91 -9.79 0.90
N THR A 62 0.82 -9.00 0.87
CA THR A 62 0.91 -7.57 0.50
C THR A 62 1.82 -6.78 1.44
N LEU A 63 1.81 -7.08 2.74
CA LEU A 63 2.72 -6.42 3.68
C LEU A 63 4.19 -6.74 3.37
N ALA A 64 4.50 -8.01 3.05
CA ALA A 64 5.85 -8.40 2.65
C ALA A 64 6.30 -7.70 1.35
N GLU A 65 5.39 -7.57 0.38
CA GLU A 65 5.64 -6.83 -0.87
C GLU A 65 5.92 -5.35 -0.63
N LEU A 66 5.12 -4.69 0.21
CA LEU A 66 5.33 -3.28 0.57
C LEU A 66 6.71 -3.08 1.25
N GLN A 67 7.10 -4.00 2.14
CA GLN A 67 8.41 -3.96 2.78
C GLN A 67 9.55 -4.17 1.78
N GLN A 68 9.38 -5.06 0.81
CA GLN A 68 10.38 -5.28 -0.23
C GLN A 68 10.53 -4.04 -1.13
N ILE A 69 9.42 -3.42 -1.54
CA ILE A 69 9.44 -2.17 -2.32
C ILE A 69 10.16 -1.07 -1.54
N LYS A 70 9.87 -0.94 -0.23
CA LYS A 70 10.57 0.03 0.62
C LYS A 70 12.08 -0.21 0.62
N VAL A 71 12.52 -1.45 0.81
CA VAL A 71 13.95 -1.80 0.78
C VAL A 71 14.58 -1.41 -0.56
N GLU A 72 13.87 -1.64 -1.67
CA GLU A 72 14.34 -1.22 -3.00
C GLU A 72 14.52 0.31 -3.07
N ILE A 73 13.53 1.08 -2.63
CA ILE A 73 13.58 2.56 -2.59
C ILE A 73 14.72 3.04 -1.68
N ASP A 74 14.92 2.40 -0.52
CA ASP A 74 15.97 2.77 0.44
C ASP A 74 17.37 2.63 -0.17
N THR A 75 17.57 1.68 -1.09
CA THR A 75 18.85 1.47 -1.78
C THR A 75 19.15 2.47 -2.88
N LEU A 76 18.16 3.28 -3.29
CA LEU A 76 18.36 4.30 -4.33
C LEU A 76 19.26 5.43 -3.84
N PRO A 77 20.04 6.09 -4.71
CA PRO A 77 20.70 7.34 -4.37
C PRO A 77 19.70 8.45 -4.04
N ASP A 78 20.08 9.39 -3.19
CA ASP A 78 19.15 10.43 -2.66
C ASP A 78 18.62 11.39 -3.72
N ASP A 79 19.31 11.51 -4.86
CA ASP A 79 18.90 12.35 -5.99
C ASP A 79 18.04 11.61 -7.03
N TRP A 80 17.59 10.39 -6.72
CA TRP A 80 16.67 9.63 -7.57
C TRP A 80 15.20 9.90 -7.23
N GLY A 81 14.36 9.84 -8.27
CA GLY A 81 12.91 9.81 -8.14
C GLY A 81 12.35 8.39 -8.25
N VAL A 82 11.08 8.24 -7.90
CA VAL A 82 10.29 7.01 -8.05
C VAL A 82 9.05 7.34 -8.87
N ASP A 83 8.86 6.65 -9.99
CA ASP A 83 7.73 6.81 -10.90
C ASP A 83 6.91 5.52 -10.93
N SER A 84 5.62 5.60 -10.61
CA SER A 84 4.69 4.48 -10.68
C SER A 84 3.54 4.80 -11.64
N SER A 85 3.47 4.03 -12.72
CA SER A 85 2.41 4.16 -13.72
C SER A 85 1.04 3.72 -13.19
N GLU A 86 1.03 2.72 -12.31
CA GLU A 86 -0.15 2.12 -11.69
C GLU A 86 -0.83 3.08 -10.71
N MET A 87 -0.02 3.90 -10.04
CA MET A 87 -0.49 4.96 -9.14
C MET A 87 -0.59 6.32 -9.86
N ASN A 88 -0.20 6.38 -11.14
CA ASN A 88 -0.12 7.60 -11.94
C ASN A 88 0.56 8.75 -11.18
N ALA A 89 1.76 8.48 -10.64
CA ALA A 89 2.45 9.38 -9.74
C ALA A 89 3.97 9.26 -9.82
N CYS A 90 4.63 10.39 -9.56
CA CYS A 90 6.08 10.49 -9.47
C CYS A 90 6.43 11.24 -8.18
N TRP A 91 7.40 10.69 -7.44
CA TRP A 91 7.81 11.17 -6.13
C TRP A 91 9.32 11.35 -6.09
N SER A 92 9.79 12.25 -5.21
CA SER A 92 11.16 12.14 -4.72
C SER A 92 11.36 10.84 -3.94
N LYS A 93 12.59 10.33 -3.84
CA LYS A 93 12.91 9.17 -2.99
C LYS A 93 12.28 9.30 -1.59
N LYS A 94 12.43 10.47 -0.95
CA LYS A 94 11.91 10.71 0.40
C LYS A 94 10.39 10.57 0.49
N GLU A 95 9.66 11.19 -0.43
CA GLU A 95 8.19 11.07 -0.47
C GLU A 95 7.74 9.62 -0.71
N ALA A 96 8.46 8.88 -1.56
CA ALA A 96 8.19 7.46 -1.77
C ALA A 96 8.46 6.64 -0.49
N GLN A 97 9.58 6.88 0.21
CA GLN A 97 9.86 6.22 1.49
C GLN A 97 8.74 6.49 2.52
N ASP A 98 8.36 7.75 2.70
CA ASP A 98 7.31 8.16 3.64
C ASP A 98 5.96 7.48 3.30
N LEU A 99 5.60 7.40 2.01
CA LEU A 99 4.39 6.74 1.54
C LEU A 99 4.40 5.23 1.83
N PHE A 100 5.46 4.52 1.46
CA PHE A 100 5.54 3.07 1.65
C PHE A 100 5.67 2.69 3.15
N ASP A 101 6.28 3.54 3.96
CA ASP A 101 6.28 3.39 5.42
C ASP A 101 4.88 3.54 6.02
N LEU A 102 4.14 4.56 5.60
CA LEU A 102 2.76 4.78 6.05
C LEU A 102 1.87 3.59 5.67
N LEU A 103 1.97 3.12 4.42
CA LEU A 103 1.23 1.96 3.93
C LEU A 103 1.54 0.68 4.73
N ALA A 104 2.82 0.35 4.92
CA ALA A 104 3.21 -0.81 5.71
C ALA A 104 2.72 -0.69 7.17
N GLY A 105 2.77 0.51 7.75
CA GLY A 105 2.26 0.80 9.08
C GLY A 105 0.75 0.55 9.21
N VAL A 106 -0.05 1.07 8.28
CA VAL A 106 -1.51 0.92 8.26
C VAL A 106 -1.91 -0.54 8.05
N VAL A 107 -1.26 -1.26 7.14
CA VAL A 107 -1.49 -2.70 6.92
C VAL A 107 -1.15 -3.50 8.17
N THR A 108 -0.04 -3.20 8.83
CA THR A 108 0.36 -3.85 10.09
C THR A 108 -0.67 -3.60 11.20
N GLN A 109 -1.13 -2.36 11.35
CA GLN A 109 -2.18 -2.01 12.32
C GLN A 109 -3.48 -2.76 12.02
N GLY A 110 -3.90 -2.79 10.74
CA GLY A 110 -5.09 -3.50 10.30
C GLY A 110 -5.06 -5.01 10.56
N LEU A 111 -3.90 -5.64 10.34
CA LEU A 111 -3.66 -7.05 10.72
C LEU A 111 -3.80 -7.26 12.24
N GLY A 112 -3.33 -6.29 13.05
CA GLY A 112 -3.49 -6.29 14.50
C GLY A 112 -4.94 -6.15 14.95
N VAL A 113 -5.71 -5.24 14.34
CA VAL A 113 -7.14 -5.04 14.62
C VAL A 113 -7.95 -6.29 14.25
N GLY A 114 -7.63 -6.93 13.12
CA GLY A 114 -8.26 -8.20 12.71
C GLY A 114 -8.01 -9.35 13.68
N ALA A 115 -6.88 -9.35 14.40
CA ALA A 115 -6.55 -10.37 15.41
C ALA A 115 -7.31 -10.19 16.74
N VAL A 116 -7.82 -8.99 17.04
CA VAL A 116 -8.57 -8.68 18.28
C VAL A 116 -10.06 -9.02 18.18
N ARG A 117 -10.52 -9.59 17.06
CA ARG A 117 -11.83 -10.25 17.00
C ARG A 117 -11.69 -11.78 17.11
N PRO A 118 -11.42 -12.33 18.31
CA PRO A 118 -11.73 -13.73 18.54
C PRO A 118 -13.25 -13.86 18.54
N ASP A 119 -13.74 -14.73 17.67
CA ASP A 119 -14.91 -15.57 17.94
C ASP A 119 -16.13 -14.86 18.56
N GLN A 120 -16.98 -14.28 17.71
CA GLN A 120 -18.42 -14.29 18.00
C GLN A 120 -19.07 -15.39 17.18
N SER A 121 -18.70 -16.65 17.47
CA SER A 121 -19.63 -17.74 17.33
C SER A 121 -20.66 -17.66 18.45
N HIS A 122 -21.65 -16.76 18.31
CA HIS A 122 -22.89 -16.86 19.06
C HIS A 122 -23.99 -17.37 18.14
N GLN A 123 -23.99 -18.70 18.04
CA GLN A 123 -25.16 -19.56 18.07
C GLN A 123 -26.42 -19.01 17.43
N ARG A 124 -26.71 -19.57 16.25
CA ARG A 124 -28.07 -19.80 15.77
C ARG A 124 -28.86 -20.48 16.89
N HIS A 125 -29.82 -19.77 17.47
CA HIS A 125 -31.02 -20.38 18.02
C HIS A 125 -32.23 -19.60 17.52
N GLY A 126 -32.82 -20.09 16.44
CA GLY A 126 -34.27 -20.14 16.34
C GLY A 126 -34.68 -21.61 16.28
N PRO A 127 -35.97 -21.95 16.36
CA PRO A 127 -37.08 -21.27 17.02
C PRO A 127 -37.65 -22.14 18.16
N ALA A 128 -38.59 -21.57 18.92
CA ALA A 128 -39.66 -22.34 19.58
C ALA A 128 -40.99 -21.68 19.21
#